data_AF-A0A947QKZ3-F1
#
_entry.id   AF-A0A947QKZ3-F1
#
_cell.length_a   1.000
_cell.length_b   1.000
_cell.length_c   1.000
_cell.angle_alpha   90.00
_cell.angle_beta   90.00
_cell.angle_gamma   90.00
#
_symmetry.space_group_name_H-M   'P 1'
#
loop_
_entity.id
_entity.type
_entity.pdbx_description
1 polymer ?
#
loop_
_entity_poly.entity_id
_entity_poly.type
_entity_poly.pdbx_seq_one_letter_code
_entity_poly.pdbx_strand_id
1 'polypeptide(L)'
;MKILSIVNKELRYNKASFLISVLFVSLAVASVVSIRNMSEASKNKVRILMRDLGNNLAVLPKGTDPEKLWAGEYTLKTLPENYVNKLAGFSKIEAQHFVGKLQKYVVLKGNRLLLTGLMPEINPPGGSAKDLISPAISDGNAILGADAAKILGLKKGQNIDINGSKFLVEEIKQPLGSIDDISIFVSLKSAQKLLGLKGLVSSIEAMNCICYGDYITEIKNKLEKILPDTQIIVYRNLAVARTETRLFMDRLGFWFQLSLFILTVFVLGIYSYNNVKERKIEVATLSALGISAGRISLIFIYKLLFIALAGALAGFLLGTGIAVYLGPKIVKAPVKPEAGLILISLLCSCLVVMAAGILPVLKATRLDPAEILRTE
;
A
#
# COMPACT_ATOMS: atom_id res chain seq x y z
N MET A 1 -20.05 25.56 41.73
CA MET A 1 -19.39 26.16 40.55
C MET A 1 -19.30 25.13 39.43
N LYS A 2 -19.82 25.41 38.23
CA LYS A 2 -19.66 24.51 37.07
C LYS A 2 -18.26 24.69 36.48
N ILE A 3 -17.37 23.70 36.65
CA ILE A 3 -15.96 23.71 36.21
C ILE A 3 -15.82 24.10 34.73
N LEU A 4 -16.69 23.60 33.85
CA LEU A 4 -16.70 23.95 32.41
C LEU A 4 -16.91 25.43 32.11
N SER A 5 -17.71 26.15 32.92
CA SER A 5 -17.98 27.57 32.70
C SER A 5 -16.76 28.45 33.00
N ILE A 6 -15.91 28.00 33.93
CA ILE A 6 -14.65 28.65 34.28
C ILE A 6 -13.65 28.41 33.15
N VAL A 7 -13.49 27.15 32.71
CA VAL A 7 -12.61 26.77 31.59
C VAL A 7 -12.93 27.56 30.31
N ASN A 8 -14.20 27.79 29.98
CA ASN A 8 -14.56 28.55 28.77
C ASN A 8 -14.23 30.06 28.87
N LYS A 9 -14.46 30.69 30.03
CA LYS A 9 -14.07 32.10 30.24
C LYS A 9 -12.55 32.26 30.19
N GLU A 10 -11.85 31.29 30.74
CA GLU A 10 -10.40 31.19 30.82
C GLU A 10 -9.70 31.04 29.47
N LEU A 11 -10.25 30.20 28.59
CA LEU A 11 -9.77 30.03 27.22
C LEU A 11 -9.78 31.34 26.42
N ARG A 12 -10.66 32.29 26.80
CA ARG A 12 -10.76 33.60 26.15
C ARG A 12 -9.78 34.64 26.68
N TYR A 13 -9.12 34.41 27.82
CA TYR A 13 -8.18 35.38 28.39
C TYR A 13 -6.78 35.23 27.77
N ASN A 14 -6.30 33.99 27.58
CA ASN A 14 -4.96 33.73 27.00
C ASN A 14 -5.06 33.01 25.64
N LYS A 15 -5.80 33.63 24.71
CA LYS A 15 -6.20 33.04 23.41
C LYS A 15 -5.03 32.65 22.53
N ALA A 16 -3.96 33.47 22.49
CA ALA A 16 -2.83 33.26 21.59
C ALA A 16 -2.11 31.94 21.91
N SER A 17 -1.67 31.75 23.15
CA SER A 17 -0.96 30.55 23.59
C SER A 17 -1.81 29.27 23.46
N PHE A 18 -3.12 29.38 23.71
CA PHE A 18 -4.05 28.28 23.48
C PHE A 18 -4.19 27.93 21.99
N LEU A 19 -4.42 28.93 21.13
CA LEU A 19 -4.55 28.72 19.68
C LEU A 19 -3.27 28.16 19.07
N ILE A 20 -2.10 28.63 19.52
CA ILE A 20 -0.80 28.10 19.11
C ILE A 20 -0.70 26.61 19.50
N SER A 21 -1.06 26.25 20.74
CA SER A 21 -1.01 24.85 21.19
C SER A 21 -1.94 23.94 20.37
N VAL A 22 -3.17 24.40 20.10
CA VAL A 22 -4.11 23.68 19.23
C VAL A 22 -3.55 23.56 17.82
N LEU A 23 -2.93 24.61 17.28
CA LEU A 23 -2.31 24.60 15.96
C LEU A 23 -1.18 23.57 15.87
N PHE A 24 -0.25 23.54 16.81
CA PHE A 24 0.85 22.56 16.80
C PHE A 24 0.35 21.12 16.92
N VAL A 25 -0.61 20.86 17.81
CA VAL A 25 -1.25 19.53 17.90
C VAL A 25 -1.96 19.19 16.59
N SER A 26 -2.66 20.15 15.98
CA SER A 26 -3.34 19.93 14.70
C SER A 26 -2.38 19.64 13.55
N LEU A 27 -1.24 20.34 13.47
CA LEU A 27 -0.22 20.11 12.44
C LEU A 27 0.43 18.73 12.62
N ALA A 28 0.76 18.35 13.84
CA ALA A 28 1.35 17.04 14.15
C ALA A 28 0.38 15.89 13.86
N VAL A 29 -0.93 16.06 14.13
CA VAL A 29 -1.94 15.05 13.77
C VAL A 29 -2.19 15.03 12.26
N ALA A 30 -2.27 16.20 11.61
CA ALA A 30 -2.47 16.33 10.17
C ALA A 30 -1.35 15.67 9.38
N SER A 31 -0.09 15.80 9.81
CA SER A 31 1.04 15.13 9.18
C SER A 31 0.92 13.60 9.27
N VAL A 32 0.58 13.03 10.44
CA VAL A 32 0.37 11.57 10.57
C VAL A 32 -0.76 11.09 9.67
N VAL A 33 -1.91 11.76 9.73
CA VAL A 33 -3.12 11.35 9.00
C VAL A 33 -2.89 11.46 7.49
N SER A 34 -2.24 12.52 7.03
CA SER A 34 -1.94 12.69 5.61
C SER A 34 -0.93 11.65 5.11
N ILE A 35 0.19 11.46 5.82
CA ILE A 35 1.22 10.49 5.45
C ILE A 35 0.65 9.07 5.44
N ARG A 36 -0.16 8.67 6.44
CA ARG A 36 -0.74 7.32 6.49
C ARG A 36 -1.70 7.07 5.33
N ASN A 37 -2.63 7.99 5.06
CA ASN A 37 -3.58 7.84 3.95
C ASN A 37 -2.85 7.80 2.59
N MET A 38 -1.84 8.66 2.38
CA MET A 38 -1.03 8.64 1.16
C MET A 38 -0.18 7.38 1.05
N SER A 39 0.41 6.91 2.15
CA SER A 39 1.19 5.67 2.19
C SER A 39 0.30 4.47 1.86
N GLU A 40 -0.93 4.43 2.36
CA GLU A 40 -1.89 3.37 2.05
C GLU A 40 -2.34 3.41 0.59
N ALA A 41 -2.63 4.60 0.04
CA ALA A 41 -2.91 4.75 -1.38
C ALA A 41 -1.72 4.31 -2.25
N SER A 42 -0.49 4.60 -1.83
CA SER A 42 0.72 4.13 -2.48
C SER A 42 0.86 2.60 -2.40
N LYS A 43 0.52 1.96 -1.26
CA LYS A 43 0.48 0.47 -1.15
C LYS A 43 -0.49 -0.11 -2.16
N ASN A 44 -1.70 0.43 -2.20
CA ASN A 44 -2.72 -0.07 -3.08
C ASN A 44 -2.36 0.14 -4.55
N LYS A 45 -1.77 1.28 -4.91
CA LYS A 45 -1.27 1.50 -6.27
C LYS A 45 -0.16 0.53 -6.65
N VAL A 46 0.83 0.34 -5.78
CA VAL A 46 1.91 -0.63 -6.02
C VAL A 46 1.34 -2.05 -6.13
N ARG A 47 0.38 -2.42 -5.28
CA ARG A 47 -0.31 -3.72 -5.34
C ARG A 47 -1.02 -3.91 -6.68
N ILE A 48 -1.76 -2.91 -7.17
CA ILE A 48 -2.44 -2.97 -8.47
C ILE A 48 -1.41 -3.04 -9.61
N LEU A 49 -0.38 -2.22 -9.58
CA LEU A 49 0.68 -2.27 -10.60
C LEU A 49 1.41 -3.61 -10.61
N MET A 50 1.66 -4.21 -9.44
CA MET A 50 2.24 -5.55 -9.35
C MET A 50 1.30 -6.61 -9.89
N ARG A 51 -0.01 -6.45 -9.70
CA ARG A 51 -1.04 -7.31 -10.31
C ARG A 51 -1.03 -7.20 -11.83
N ASP A 52 -0.93 -5.98 -12.36
CA ASP A 52 -1.02 -5.69 -13.80
C ASP A 52 0.31 -5.93 -14.55
N LEU A 53 1.46 -5.90 -13.86
CA LEU A 53 2.77 -6.27 -14.43
C LEU A 53 2.91 -7.79 -14.66
N GLY A 54 1.93 -8.58 -14.22
CA GLY A 54 1.91 -10.03 -14.41
C GLY A 54 2.98 -10.74 -13.58
N ASN A 55 3.74 -11.59 -14.25
CA ASN A 55 4.45 -12.69 -13.63
C ASN A 55 5.75 -12.25 -12.93
N ASN A 56 5.79 -12.41 -11.61
CA ASN A 56 6.99 -12.12 -10.82
C ASN A 56 7.98 -13.31 -10.81
N LEU A 57 7.50 -14.50 -11.19
CA LEU A 57 8.28 -15.73 -11.21
C LEU A 57 7.79 -16.64 -12.34
N ALA A 58 8.74 -17.22 -13.07
CA ALA A 58 8.52 -18.28 -14.03
C ALA A 58 9.27 -19.54 -13.61
N VAL A 59 8.56 -20.66 -13.67
CA VAL A 59 9.09 -22.02 -13.57
C VAL A 59 9.26 -22.55 -14.99
N LEU A 60 10.49 -22.87 -15.34
CA LEU A 60 10.91 -23.28 -16.68
C LEU A 60 11.48 -24.70 -16.65
N PRO A 61 11.53 -25.41 -17.79
CA PRO A 61 12.31 -26.63 -17.92
C PRO A 61 13.77 -26.45 -17.50
N LYS A 62 14.37 -27.45 -16.86
CA LYS A 62 15.79 -27.43 -16.52
C LYS A 62 16.66 -27.30 -17.78
N GLY A 63 17.71 -26.46 -17.68
CA GLY A 63 18.61 -26.16 -18.79
C GLY A 63 18.02 -25.21 -19.82
N THR A 64 16.93 -24.50 -19.52
CA THR A 64 16.46 -23.40 -20.36
C THR A 64 17.52 -22.31 -20.37
N ASP A 65 17.96 -21.94 -21.57
CA ASP A 65 19.02 -20.96 -21.79
C ASP A 65 18.51 -19.56 -21.42
N PRO A 66 19.04 -18.93 -20.35
CA PRO A 66 18.59 -17.61 -19.94
C PRO A 66 18.85 -16.55 -21.01
N GLU A 67 19.97 -16.63 -21.73
CA GLU A 67 20.35 -15.64 -22.74
C GLU A 67 19.31 -15.60 -23.86
N LYS A 68 18.94 -16.77 -24.37
CA LYS A 68 17.88 -16.91 -25.39
C LYS A 68 16.53 -16.45 -24.88
N LEU A 69 16.17 -16.80 -23.64
CA LEU A 69 14.92 -16.35 -23.04
C LEU A 69 14.84 -14.80 -22.98
N TRP A 70 15.90 -14.14 -22.53
CA TRP A 70 15.96 -12.67 -22.44
C TRP A 70 16.07 -11.99 -23.80
N ALA A 71 16.68 -12.64 -24.79
CA ALA A 71 16.65 -12.22 -26.19
C ALA A 71 15.26 -12.40 -26.84
N GLY A 72 14.28 -12.93 -26.10
CA GLY A 72 12.95 -13.25 -26.61
C GLY A 72 12.93 -14.47 -27.51
N GLU A 73 14.00 -15.26 -27.57
CA GLU A 73 14.09 -16.51 -28.31
C GLU A 73 13.51 -17.68 -27.48
N TYR A 74 12.18 -17.78 -27.46
CA TYR A 74 11.45 -18.89 -26.87
C TYR A 74 11.80 -20.21 -27.57
N THR A 75 12.84 -20.88 -27.06
CA THR A 75 13.22 -22.23 -27.45
C THR A 75 12.21 -23.21 -26.87
N LEU A 76 11.74 -24.14 -27.71
CA LEU A 76 10.65 -25.05 -27.37
C LEU A 76 11.15 -26.16 -26.42
N LYS A 77 11.31 -25.83 -25.15
CA LYS A 77 11.41 -26.78 -24.05
C LYS A 77 10.08 -26.83 -23.32
N THR A 78 9.70 -28.00 -22.81
CA THR A 78 8.37 -28.21 -22.24
C THR A 78 8.41 -28.89 -20.89
N LEU A 79 7.39 -28.62 -20.10
CA LEU A 79 7.04 -29.24 -18.83
C LEU A 79 5.70 -29.97 -18.98
N PRO A 80 5.45 -31.03 -18.19
CA PRO A 80 4.12 -31.60 -18.06
C PRO A 80 3.12 -30.57 -17.51
N GLU A 81 1.96 -30.46 -18.13
CA GLU A 81 0.86 -29.58 -17.67
C GLU A 81 0.41 -29.91 -16.23
N ASN A 82 0.55 -31.17 -15.80
CA ASN A 82 0.19 -31.58 -14.44
C ASN A 82 1.00 -30.88 -13.34
N TYR A 83 2.16 -30.28 -13.66
CA TYR A 83 2.94 -29.51 -12.71
C TYR A 83 2.20 -28.25 -12.28
N VAL A 84 1.36 -27.66 -13.15
CA VAL A 84 0.51 -26.51 -12.80
C VAL A 84 -0.47 -26.91 -11.69
N ASN A 85 -1.12 -28.07 -11.83
CA ASN A 85 -2.06 -28.59 -10.83
C ASN A 85 -1.37 -28.95 -9.51
N LYS A 86 -0.16 -29.53 -9.58
CA LYS A 86 0.65 -29.80 -8.38
C LYS A 86 0.96 -28.50 -7.64
N LEU A 87 1.38 -27.45 -8.34
CA LEU A 87 1.70 -26.15 -7.75
C LEU A 87 0.46 -25.46 -7.18
N ALA A 88 -0.67 -25.50 -7.90
CA ALA A 88 -1.94 -24.93 -7.43
C ALA A 88 -2.47 -25.59 -6.14
N GLY A 89 -2.14 -26.86 -5.90
CA GLY A 89 -2.51 -27.59 -4.68
C GLY A 89 -1.70 -27.22 -3.43
N PHE A 90 -0.60 -26.47 -3.54
CA PHE A 90 0.21 -26.07 -2.39
C PHE A 90 -0.34 -24.81 -1.73
N SER A 91 -1.18 -25.00 -0.71
CA SER A 91 -1.75 -23.94 0.13
C SER A 91 -0.74 -23.17 1.01
N LYS A 92 0.52 -23.63 1.10
CA LYS A 92 1.58 -23.05 1.96
C LYS A 92 2.47 -22.02 1.25
N ILE A 93 2.27 -21.77 -0.03
CA ILE A 93 2.90 -20.65 -0.73
C ILE A 93 1.80 -19.60 -0.86
N GLU A 94 1.94 -18.44 -0.22
CA GLU A 94 0.96 -17.35 -0.31
C GLU A 94 0.95 -16.67 -1.72
N ALA A 95 1.42 -17.38 -2.75
CA ALA A 95 1.39 -16.97 -4.14
C ALA A 95 0.22 -17.65 -4.84
N GLN A 96 -0.78 -16.84 -5.11
CA GLN A 96 -2.09 -17.18 -5.65
C GLN A 96 -2.04 -17.15 -7.18
N HIS A 97 -2.61 -18.17 -7.84
CA HIS A 97 -2.77 -18.32 -9.30
C HIS A 97 -1.49 -18.69 -10.08
N PHE A 98 -1.33 -19.99 -10.37
CA PHE A 98 -0.36 -20.49 -11.35
C PHE A 98 -1.03 -20.64 -12.71
N VAL A 99 -0.37 -20.15 -13.76
CA VAL A 99 -0.85 -20.26 -15.14
C VAL A 99 0.17 -21.03 -15.97
N GLY A 100 -0.26 -22.12 -16.59
CA GLY A 100 0.51 -22.78 -17.62
C GLY A 100 0.48 -21.96 -18.91
N LYS A 101 1.66 -21.70 -19.51
CA LYS A 101 1.77 -21.08 -20.83
C LYS A 101 2.49 -21.99 -21.80
N LEU A 102 2.08 -21.98 -23.06
CA LEU A 102 2.78 -22.64 -24.16
C LEU A 102 3.11 -21.61 -25.23
N GLN A 103 4.41 -21.32 -25.41
CA GLN A 103 4.88 -20.27 -26.30
C GLN A 103 5.77 -20.83 -27.41
N LYS A 104 5.51 -20.40 -28.64
CA LYS A 104 6.34 -20.72 -29.80
C LYS A 104 6.18 -19.65 -30.86
N TYR A 105 7.27 -19.28 -31.52
CA TYR A 105 7.17 -18.47 -32.73
C TYR A 105 6.51 -19.22 -33.86
N VAL A 106 5.61 -18.53 -34.55
CA VAL A 106 4.96 -18.97 -35.78
C VAL A 106 5.16 -17.91 -36.85
N VAL A 107 5.22 -18.34 -38.11
CA VAL A 107 5.33 -17.44 -39.25
C VAL A 107 3.95 -17.30 -39.89
N LEU A 108 3.38 -16.10 -39.83
CA LEU A 108 2.07 -15.79 -40.40
C LEU A 108 2.23 -14.61 -41.36
N LYS A 109 1.78 -14.79 -42.61
CA LYS A 109 1.94 -13.79 -43.69
C LYS A 109 3.40 -13.29 -43.82
N GLY A 110 4.38 -14.17 -43.66
CA GLY A 110 5.81 -13.82 -43.71
C GLY A 110 6.37 -13.13 -42.46
N ASN A 111 5.55 -12.87 -41.44
CA ASN A 111 5.97 -12.22 -40.20
C ASN A 111 6.11 -13.24 -39.06
N ARG A 112 7.19 -13.12 -38.29
CA ARG A 112 7.44 -13.93 -37.10
C ARG A 112 6.67 -13.35 -35.91
N LEU A 113 5.63 -14.04 -35.48
CA LEU A 113 4.77 -13.66 -34.35
C LEU A 113 4.81 -14.73 -33.25
N LEU A 114 4.55 -14.35 -32.01
CA LEU A 114 4.61 -15.28 -30.88
C LEU A 114 3.23 -15.88 -30.61
N LEU A 115 3.04 -17.17 -30.89
CA LEU A 115 1.83 -17.89 -30.46
C LEU A 115 1.94 -18.21 -28.98
N THR A 116 0.97 -17.75 -28.18
CA THR A 116 0.90 -17.96 -26.74
C THR A 116 -0.41 -18.65 -26.36
N GLY A 117 -0.32 -19.91 -25.95
CA GLY A 117 -1.44 -20.64 -25.35
C GLY A 117 -1.51 -20.39 -23.86
N LEU A 118 -2.66 -19.96 -23.35
CA LEU A 118 -2.88 -19.68 -21.93
C LEU A 118 -3.83 -20.68 -21.29
N MET A 119 -3.41 -21.26 -20.16
CA MET A 119 -4.30 -22.04 -19.31
C MET A 119 -5.25 -21.10 -18.57
N PRO A 120 -6.53 -21.43 -18.37
CA PRO A 120 -7.38 -20.66 -17.47
C PRO A 120 -6.78 -20.66 -16.06
N GLU A 121 -6.78 -19.50 -15.42
CA GLU A 121 -6.31 -19.38 -14.04
C GLU A 121 -7.12 -20.27 -13.10
N ILE A 122 -6.42 -21.06 -12.29
CA ILE A 122 -7.03 -21.90 -11.27
C ILE A 122 -7.15 -21.06 -9.99
N ASN A 123 -8.37 -20.96 -9.44
CA ASN A 123 -8.59 -20.30 -8.15
C ASN A 123 -7.83 -21.05 -7.06
N PRO A 124 -7.03 -20.36 -6.22
CA PRO A 124 -6.45 -20.98 -5.04
C PRO A 124 -7.56 -21.33 -4.04
N PRO A 125 -7.33 -22.28 -3.12
CA PRO A 125 -8.26 -22.60 -2.04
C PRO A 125 -8.60 -21.33 -1.23
N GLY A 126 -9.86 -20.89 -1.28
CA GLY A 126 -10.34 -19.67 -0.60
C GLY A 126 -10.30 -18.36 -1.41
N GLY A 127 -9.85 -18.38 -2.67
CA GLY A 127 -9.86 -17.21 -3.58
C GLY A 127 -11.20 -17.00 -4.30
N SER A 128 -11.47 -15.78 -4.77
CA SER A 128 -12.69 -15.45 -5.52
C SER A 128 -12.42 -15.29 -7.02
N ALA A 129 -13.43 -15.54 -7.86
CA ALA A 129 -13.31 -15.36 -9.32
C ALA A 129 -13.03 -13.90 -9.76
N LYS A 130 -13.17 -12.92 -8.85
CA LYS A 130 -12.82 -11.50 -9.11
C LYS A 130 -11.32 -11.22 -9.01
N ASP A 131 -10.55 -12.18 -8.51
CA ASP A 131 -9.11 -12.07 -8.31
C ASP A 131 -8.30 -12.53 -9.54
N LEU A 132 -8.99 -13.06 -10.56
CA LEU A 132 -8.39 -13.55 -11.80
C LEU A 132 -7.86 -12.39 -12.67
N ILE A 133 -6.64 -12.53 -13.18
CA ILE A 133 -5.90 -11.47 -13.88
C ILE A 133 -5.99 -11.64 -15.41
N SER A 134 -5.96 -12.89 -15.88
CA SER A 134 -6.12 -13.26 -17.28
C SER A 134 -7.51 -13.84 -17.55
N PRO A 135 -8.30 -13.23 -18.45
CA PRO A 135 -9.57 -13.82 -18.87
C PRO A 135 -9.32 -15.16 -19.56
N ALA A 136 -10.15 -16.16 -19.25
CA ALA A 136 -10.11 -17.44 -19.94
C ALA A 136 -10.45 -17.24 -21.43
N ILE A 137 -9.54 -17.61 -22.32
CA ILE A 137 -9.77 -17.53 -23.77
C ILE A 137 -10.54 -18.78 -24.19
N SER A 138 -11.74 -18.58 -24.76
CA SER A 138 -12.57 -19.69 -25.25
C SER A 138 -11.91 -20.40 -26.45
N ASP A 139 -12.16 -21.69 -26.58
CA ASP A 139 -11.71 -22.47 -27.75
C ASP A 139 -12.29 -21.83 -29.04
N GLY A 140 -11.42 -21.54 -30.02
CA GLY A 140 -11.82 -20.87 -31.27
C GLY A 140 -11.74 -19.33 -31.25
N ASN A 141 -11.42 -18.72 -30.10
CA ASN A 141 -11.14 -17.28 -30.01
C ASN A 141 -9.64 -17.01 -29.91
N ALA A 142 -9.25 -15.81 -30.32
CA ALA A 142 -7.90 -15.28 -30.18
C ALA A 142 -7.93 -13.82 -29.68
N ILE A 143 -6.92 -13.46 -28.89
CA ILE A 143 -6.63 -12.08 -28.51
C ILE A 143 -5.30 -11.69 -29.15
N LEU A 144 -5.23 -10.52 -29.77
CA LEU A 144 -4.02 -10.05 -30.44
C LEU A 144 -3.33 -8.96 -29.63
N GLY A 145 -2.00 -9.00 -29.60
CA GLY A 145 -1.19 -7.83 -29.21
C GLY A 145 -1.35 -6.68 -30.21
N ALA A 146 -1.07 -5.46 -29.76
CA ALA A 146 -1.24 -4.25 -30.57
C ALA A 146 -0.45 -4.30 -31.90
N ASP A 147 0.81 -4.74 -31.82
CA ASP A 147 1.69 -4.84 -32.99
C ASP A 147 1.33 -6.05 -33.86
N ALA A 148 0.97 -7.20 -33.26
CA ALA A 148 0.50 -8.37 -33.99
C ALA A 148 -0.75 -8.04 -34.83
N ALA A 149 -1.72 -7.32 -34.26
CA ALA A 149 -2.91 -6.87 -34.99
C ALA A 149 -2.56 -5.92 -36.15
N LYS A 150 -1.63 -4.99 -35.91
CA LYS A 150 -1.17 -4.02 -36.92
C LYS A 150 -0.43 -4.71 -38.08
N ILE A 151 0.49 -5.62 -37.77
CA ILE A 151 1.27 -6.40 -38.74
C ILE A 151 0.35 -7.27 -39.61
N LEU A 152 -0.65 -7.91 -39.00
CA LEU A 152 -1.57 -8.80 -39.71
C LEU A 152 -2.70 -8.06 -40.45
N GLY A 153 -2.89 -6.77 -40.15
CA GLY A 153 -3.97 -5.94 -40.68
C GLY A 153 -5.35 -6.34 -40.16
N LEU A 154 -5.43 -6.85 -38.93
CA LEU A 154 -6.65 -7.42 -38.35
C LEU A 154 -7.30 -6.48 -37.33
N LYS A 155 -8.63 -6.52 -37.27
CA LYS A 155 -9.48 -5.80 -36.30
C LYS A 155 -10.31 -6.78 -35.46
N LYS A 156 -10.82 -6.30 -34.33
CA LYS A 156 -11.79 -7.03 -33.51
C LYS A 156 -12.98 -7.50 -34.37
N GLY A 157 -13.37 -8.76 -34.20
CA GLY A 157 -14.46 -9.43 -34.93
C GLY A 157 -14.04 -10.10 -36.23
N GLN A 158 -12.77 -10.03 -36.63
CA GLN A 158 -12.27 -10.71 -37.83
C GLN A 158 -11.69 -12.09 -37.50
N ASN A 159 -11.54 -12.94 -38.52
CA ASN A 159 -10.91 -14.25 -38.37
C ASN A 159 -9.42 -14.21 -38.71
N ILE A 160 -8.60 -14.84 -37.88
CA ILE A 160 -7.19 -15.14 -38.14
C ILE A 160 -7.05 -16.62 -38.46
N ASP A 161 -6.28 -16.96 -39.49
CA ASP A 161 -5.89 -18.34 -39.80
C ASP A 161 -4.48 -18.58 -39.24
N ILE A 162 -4.37 -19.58 -38.37
CA ILE A 162 -3.11 -20.02 -37.77
C ILE A 162 -2.93 -21.50 -38.12
N ASN A 163 -1.99 -21.79 -39.02
CA ASN A 163 -1.67 -23.15 -39.48
C ASN A 163 -2.92 -23.97 -39.90
N GLY A 164 -3.88 -23.35 -40.60
CA GLY A 164 -5.10 -24.00 -41.11
C GLY A 164 -6.26 -24.04 -40.11
N SER A 165 -6.10 -23.46 -38.92
CA SER A 165 -7.19 -23.31 -37.93
C SER A 165 -7.64 -21.85 -37.85
N LYS A 166 -8.94 -21.62 -37.96
CA LYS A 166 -9.54 -20.29 -37.88
C LYS A 166 -9.88 -19.92 -36.44
N PHE A 167 -9.50 -18.71 -36.03
CA PHE A 167 -9.84 -18.13 -34.73
C PHE A 167 -10.50 -16.77 -34.91
N LEU A 168 -11.51 -16.46 -34.08
CA LEU A 168 -12.15 -15.16 -34.05
C LEU A 168 -11.36 -14.19 -33.15
N VAL A 169 -11.00 -13.02 -33.65
CA VAL A 169 -10.32 -11.97 -32.88
C VAL A 169 -11.32 -11.29 -31.93
N GLU A 170 -11.29 -11.67 -30.66
CA GLU A 170 -12.21 -11.17 -29.63
C GLU A 170 -11.78 -9.80 -29.08
N GLU A 171 -10.48 -9.60 -28.94
CA GLU A 171 -9.88 -8.40 -28.36
C GLU A 171 -8.50 -8.10 -28.98
N ILE A 172 -8.15 -6.81 -28.99
CA ILE A 172 -6.79 -6.33 -29.28
C ILE A 172 -6.29 -5.61 -28.03
N LYS A 173 -5.18 -6.08 -27.46
CA LYS A 173 -4.56 -5.49 -26.27
C LYS A 173 -4.02 -4.09 -26.58
N GLN A 174 -3.99 -3.22 -25.56
CA GLN A 174 -3.30 -1.93 -25.65
C GLN A 174 -1.78 -2.15 -25.72
N PRO A 175 -1.03 -1.28 -26.43
CA PRO A 175 0.42 -1.40 -26.53
C PRO A 175 1.09 -1.17 -25.16
N LEU A 176 1.89 -2.14 -24.71
CA LEU A 176 2.56 -2.11 -23.41
C LEU A 176 4.09 -1.94 -23.51
N GLY A 177 4.65 -1.98 -24.71
CA GLY A 177 6.10 -1.97 -24.95
C GLY A 177 6.76 -3.30 -24.52
N SER A 178 6.05 -4.42 -24.69
CA SER A 178 6.51 -5.74 -24.25
C SER A 178 6.32 -6.79 -25.34
N ILE A 179 6.85 -8.00 -25.12
CA ILE A 179 6.72 -9.10 -26.07
C ILE A 179 5.26 -9.55 -26.30
N ASP A 180 4.35 -9.17 -25.38
CA ASP A 180 2.91 -9.36 -25.56
C ASP A 180 2.35 -8.58 -26.77
N ASP A 181 2.99 -7.48 -27.18
CA ASP A 181 2.51 -6.66 -28.29
C ASP A 181 2.62 -7.40 -29.63
N ILE A 182 3.60 -8.30 -29.78
CA ILE A 182 3.78 -9.16 -30.97
C ILE A 182 3.15 -10.55 -30.80
N SER A 183 2.38 -10.76 -29.73
CA SER A 183 1.84 -12.06 -29.37
C SER A 183 0.40 -12.28 -29.87
N ILE A 184 0.08 -13.54 -30.15
CA ILE A 184 -1.25 -14.04 -30.47
C ILE A 184 -1.64 -15.00 -29.33
N PHE A 185 -2.64 -14.62 -28.55
CA PHE A 185 -3.11 -15.40 -27.41
C PHE A 185 -4.29 -16.27 -27.80
N VAL A 186 -4.22 -17.56 -27.48
CA VAL A 186 -5.29 -18.55 -27.67
C VAL A 186 -5.44 -19.42 -26.42
N SER A 187 -6.48 -20.24 -26.34
CA SER A 187 -6.60 -21.24 -25.27
C SER A 187 -5.39 -22.19 -25.29
N LEU A 188 -4.92 -22.63 -24.11
CA LEU A 188 -3.80 -23.58 -24.01
C LEU A 188 -4.07 -24.83 -24.86
N LYS A 189 -5.29 -25.37 -24.77
CA LYS A 189 -5.73 -26.54 -25.55
C LYS A 189 -5.61 -26.30 -27.06
N SER A 190 -5.95 -25.11 -27.55
CA SER A 190 -5.79 -24.74 -28.96
C SER A 190 -4.32 -24.67 -29.36
N ALA A 191 -3.47 -24.03 -28.55
CA ALA A 191 -2.03 -23.98 -28.81
C ALA A 191 -1.39 -25.37 -28.81
N GLN A 192 -1.72 -26.22 -27.84
CA GLN A 192 -1.23 -27.59 -27.76
C GLN A 192 -1.65 -28.41 -28.99
N LYS A 193 -2.88 -28.23 -29.49
CA LYS A 193 -3.35 -28.87 -30.72
C LYS A 193 -2.60 -28.36 -31.95
N LEU A 194 -2.41 -27.04 -32.08
CA LEU A 194 -1.69 -26.42 -33.19
C LEU A 194 -0.22 -26.81 -33.26
N LEU A 195 0.40 -27.03 -32.10
CA LEU A 195 1.83 -27.32 -31.99
C LEU A 195 2.14 -28.82 -31.86
N GLY A 196 1.12 -29.67 -31.71
CA GLY A 196 1.30 -31.12 -31.49
C GLY A 196 1.82 -31.48 -30.10
N LEU A 197 1.61 -30.63 -29.09
CA LEU A 197 2.19 -30.71 -27.75
C LEU A 197 1.12 -30.92 -26.67
N LYS A 198 0.32 -31.98 -26.79
CA LYS A 198 -0.76 -32.26 -25.84
C LYS A 198 -0.22 -32.50 -24.42
N GLY A 199 -0.83 -31.86 -23.43
CA GLY A 199 -0.45 -32.03 -22.02
C GLY A 199 0.91 -31.42 -21.65
N LEU A 200 1.43 -30.53 -22.48
CA LEU A 200 2.73 -29.88 -22.30
C LEU A 200 2.56 -28.34 -22.26
N VAL A 201 3.42 -27.70 -21.47
CA VAL A 201 3.52 -26.24 -21.33
C VAL A 201 4.99 -25.83 -21.46
N SER A 202 5.30 -24.64 -21.96
CA SER A 202 6.69 -24.14 -22.02
C SER A 202 7.14 -23.49 -20.73
N SER A 203 6.22 -22.88 -20.00
CA SER A 203 6.49 -22.21 -18.73
C SER A 203 5.28 -22.33 -17.80
N ILE A 204 5.53 -22.31 -16.50
CA ILE A 204 4.49 -22.13 -15.48
C ILE A 204 4.78 -20.83 -14.77
N GLU A 205 3.77 -19.98 -14.74
CA GLU A 205 3.96 -18.58 -14.50
C GLU A 205 3.14 -18.22 -13.27
N ALA A 206 3.81 -17.79 -12.20
CA ALA A 206 3.17 -17.44 -10.95
C ALA A 206 2.68 -15.99 -11.03
N MET A 207 1.36 -15.84 -11.08
CA MET A 207 0.72 -14.53 -11.03
C MET A 207 0.54 -14.09 -9.57
N ASN A 208 0.33 -12.79 -9.34
CA ASN A 208 0.00 -12.24 -8.03
C ASN A 208 0.95 -12.60 -6.85
N CYS A 209 2.21 -13.00 -7.11
CA CYS A 209 3.15 -13.25 -6.02
C CYS A 209 3.55 -11.94 -5.35
N ILE A 210 3.28 -11.79 -4.06
CA ILE A 210 3.88 -10.75 -3.21
C ILE A 210 5.30 -11.21 -2.86
N CYS A 211 6.16 -11.16 -3.86
CA CYS A 211 7.55 -11.59 -3.78
C CYS A 211 8.40 -10.37 -3.36
N TYR A 212 8.59 -10.14 -2.05
CA TYR A 212 9.40 -9.03 -1.53
C TYR A 212 10.54 -9.52 -0.63
N GLY A 213 11.73 -8.94 -0.78
CA GLY A 213 12.89 -9.22 0.06
C GLY A 213 13.28 -10.71 0.08
N ASP A 214 13.60 -11.22 1.27
CA ASP A 214 14.08 -12.59 1.50
C ASP A 214 13.06 -13.69 1.13
N TYR A 215 11.77 -13.32 1.00
CA TYR A 215 10.70 -14.24 0.63
C TYR A 215 10.88 -14.84 -0.77
N ILE A 216 11.56 -14.12 -1.67
CA ILE A 216 11.88 -14.62 -3.03
C ILE A 216 12.79 -15.84 -2.95
N THR A 217 13.84 -15.76 -2.14
CA THR A 217 14.81 -16.84 -1.95
C THR A 217 14.15 -18.04 -1.28
N GLU A 218 13.26 -17.79 -0.32
CA GLU A 218 12.48 -18.84 0.34
C GLU A 218 11.53 -19.56 -0.62
N ILE A 219 10.78 -18.83 -1.44
CA ILE A 219 9.90 -19.42 -2.46
C ILE A 219 10.71 -20.24 -3.46
N LYS A 220 11.81 -19.69 -3.97
CA LYS A 220 12.69 -20.40 -4.92
C LYS A 220 13.13 -21.74 -4.34
N ASN A 221 13.65 -21.74 -3.11
CA ASN A 221 14.11 -22.97 -2.44
C ASN A 221 12.98 -23.98 -2.19
N LYS A 222 11.76 -23.52 -1.88
CA LYS A 222 10.59 -24.40 -1.71
C LYS A 222 10.16 -25.01 -3.05
N LEU A 223 10.10 -24.21 -4.11
CA LEU A 223 9.69 -24.66 -5.43
C LEU A 223 10.72 -25.62 -6.06
N GLU A 224 12.02 -25.38 -5.89
CA GLU A 224 13.07 -26.30 -6.35
C GLU A 224 12.98 -27.67 -5.66
N LYS A 225 12.53 -27.73 -4.40
CA LYS A 225 12.28 -29.01 -3.70
C LYS A 225 11.06 -29.75 -4.24
N ILE A 226 10.03 -29.03 -4.68
CA ILE A 226 8.79 -29.63 -5.21
C ILE A 226 9.00 -30.11 -6.64
N LEU A 227 9.75 -29.35 -7.45
CA LEU A 227 9.98 -29.59 -8.86
C LEU A 227 11.50 -29.60 -9.19
N PRO A 228 12.22 -30.70 -8.91
CA PRO A 228 13.68 -30.77 -9.05
C PRO A 228 14.18 -30.70 -10.51
N ASP A 229 13.31 -30.97 -11.48
CA ASP A 229 13.59 -30.90 -12.93
C ASP A 229 13.21 -29.54 -13.55
N THR A 230 13.12 -28.50 -12.73
CA THR A 230 12.77 -27.15 -13.17
C THR A 230 13.85 -26.13 -12.84
N GLN A 231 13.80 -25.02 -13.54
CA GLN A 231 14.63 -23.84 -13.33
C GLN A 231 13.71 -22.66 -13.04
N ILE A 232 13.98 -21.97 -11.93
CA ILE A 232 13.14 -20.88 -11.47
C ILE A 232 13.82 -19.56 -11.78
N ILE A 233 13.15 -18.74 -12.58
CA ILE A 233 13.58 -17.37 -12.89
C ILE A 233 12.63 -16.42 -12.20
N VAL A 234 13.19 -15.49 -11.44
CA VAL A 234 12.44 -14.43 -10.78
C VAL A 234 12.63 -13.17 -11.61
N TYR A 235 11.55 -12.64 -12.15
CA TYR A 235 11.57 -11.36 -12.84
C TYR A 235 11.67 -10.27 -11.76
N ARG A 236 12.86 -9.69 -11.60
CA ARG A 236 13.01 -8.49 -10.77
C ARG A 236 12.41 -7.32 -11.53
N ASN A 237 11.11 -7.14 -11.41
CA ASN A 237 10.41 -6.06 -12.06
C ASN A 237 10.91 -4.71 -11.53
N LEU A 238 10.95 -3.67 -12.38
CA LEU A 238 11.21 -2.26 -12.01
C LEU A 238 10.38 -1.78 -10.80
N ALA A 239 9.30 -2.50 -10.48
CA ALA A 239 8.51 -2.29 -9.30
C ALA A 239 9.29 -2.53 -7.97
N VAL A 240 10.35 -3.34 -7.96
CA VAL A 240 11.28 -3.47 -6.81
C VAL A 240 12.08 -2.17 -6.61
N ALA A 241 12.50 -1.49 -7.68
CA ALA A 241 13.13 -0.17 -7.55
C ALA A 241 12.12 0.89 -7.03
N ARG A 242 10.82 0.75 -7.35
CA ARG A 242 9.76 1.60 -6.81
C ARG A 242 9.46 1.32 -5.33
N THR A 243 9.63 0.09 -4.86
CA THR A 243 9.52 -0.24 -3.43
C THR A 243 10.71 0.28 -2.63
N GLU A 244 11.92 0.25 -3.18
CA GLU A 244 13.09 0.84 -2.53
C GLU A 244 12.96 2.37 -2.39
N THR A 245 12.52 3.04 -3.46
CA THR A 245 12.24 4.49 -3.39
C THR A 245 11.11 4.83 -2.42
N ARG A 246 10.12 3.94 -2.27
CA ARG A 246 9.08 4.07 -1.25
C ARG A 246 9.64 3.91 0.18
N LEU A 247 10.45 2.88 0.45
CA LEU A 247 11.04 2.69 1.78
C LEU A 247 11.90 3.87 2.20
N PHE A 248 12.60 4.48 1.24
CA PHE A 248 13.32 5.73 1.46
C PHE A 248 12.37 6.87 1.87
N MET A 249 11.24 7.05 1.17
CA MET A 249 10.25 8.05 1.51
C MET A 249 9.54 7.78 2.85
N ASP A 250 9.25 6.52 3.19
CA ASP A 250 8.69 6.15 4.49
C ASP A 250 9.69 6.46 5.63
N ARG A 251 11.00 6.23 5.41
CA ARG A 251 12.06 6.57 6.38
C ARG A 251 12.21 8.08 6.56
N LEU A 252 12.17 8.86 5.48
CA LEU A 252 12.16 10.33 5.56
C LEU A 252 10.91 10.83 6.30
N GLY A 253 9.75 10.26 6.00
CA GLY A 253 8.49 10.56 6.69
C GLY A 253 8.56 10.29 8.19
N PHE A 254 9.22 9.20 8.61
CA PHE A 254 9.44 8.90 10.02
C PHE A 254 10.26 9.99 10.73
N TRP A 255 11.39 10.40 10.15
CA TRP A 255 12.23 11.45 10.74
C TRP A 255 11.52 12.81 10.80
N PHE A 256 10.77 13.16 9.75
CA PHE A 256 9.94 14.36 9.73
C PHE A 256 8.84 14.32 10.80
N GLN A 257 8.20 13.16 10.99
CA GLN A 257 7.18 12.99 12.01
C GLN A 257 7.75 13.07 13.43
N LEU A 258 8.93 12.49 13.64
CA LEU A 258 9.63 12.53 14.92
C LEU A 258 10.01 13.97 15.30
N SER A 259 10.50 14.78 14.36
CA SER A 259 10.85 16.18 14.63
C SER A 259 9.62 17.03 14.98
N LEU A 260 8.50 16.86 14.26
CA LEU A 260 7.22 17.52 14.59
C LEU A 260 6.69 17.09 15.96
N PHE A 261 6.84 15.81 16.31
CA PHE A 261 6.43 15.29 17.61
C PHE A 261 7.21 15.96 18.76
N ILE A 262 8.55 15.99 18.65
CA ILE A 262 9.42 16.63 19.66
C ILE A 262 9.07 18.11 19.80
N LEU A 263 8.89 18.82 18.68
CA LEU A 263 8.50 20.22 18.67
C LEU A 263 7.16 20.46 19.38
N THR A 264 6.17 19.59 19.13
CA THR A 264 4.84 19.69 19.73
C THR A 264 4.90 19.48 21.24
N VAL A 265 5.63 18.46 21.71
CA VAL A 265 5.82 18.20 23.15
C VAL A 265 6.51 19.39 23.82
N PHE A 266 7.52 19.97 23.18
CA PHE A 266 8.25 21.11 23.71
C PHE A 266 7.36 22.36 23.86
N VAL A 267 6.59 22.70 22.81
CA VAL A 267 5.65 23.83 22.84
C VAL A 267 4.57 23.63 23.92
N LEU A 268 4.02 22.42 24.03
CA LEU A 268 3.02 22.09 25.06
C LEU A 268 3.60 22.18 26.49
N GLY A 269 4.85 21.78 26.68
CA GLY A 269 5.55 21.92 27.95
C GLY A 269 5.71 23.37 28.37
N ILE A 270 6.16 24.24 27.45
CA ILE A 270 6.26 25.69 27.68
C ILE A 270 4.88 26.30 27.96
N TYR A 271 3.87 25.91 27.17
CA TYR A 271 2.49 26.36 27.37
C TYR A 271 1.99 26.02 28.78
N SER A 272 2.12 24.75 29.19
CA SER A 272 1.64 24.29 30.50
C SER A 272 2.39 25.00 31.64
N TYR A 273 3.71 25.15 31.50
CA TYR A 273 4.53 25.87 32.48
C TYR A 273 4.12 27.34 32.64
N ASN A 274 3.96 28.07 31.53
CA ASN A 274 3.55 29.47 31.56
C ASN A 274 2.12 29.64 32.06
N ASN A 275 1.19 28.78 31.63
CA ASN A 275 -0.20 28.83 32.06
C ASN A 275 -0.34 28.69 33.58
N VAL A 276 0.49 27.82 34.16
CA VAL A 276 0.56 27.61 35.59
C VAL A 276 1.26 28.79 36.29
N LYS A 277 2.38 29.28 35.74
CA LYS A 277 3.15 30.39 36.32
C LYS A 277 2.33 31.68 36.43
N GLU A 278 1.59 32.03 35.39
CA GLU A 278 0.73 33.23 35.36
C GLU A 278 -0.43 33.15 36.36
N ARG A 279 -0.79 31.94 36.82
CA ARG A 279 -1.97 31.68 37.65
C ARG A 279 -1.66 31.25 39.07
N LYS A 280 -0.40 31.40 39.50
CA LYS A 280 0.01 31.02 40.85
C LYS A 280 -0.83 31.71 41.93
N ILE A 281 -1.15 33.00 41.75
CA ILE A 281 -1.96 33.79 42.70
C ILE A 281 -3.40 33.28 42.75
N GLU A 282 -4.02 33.00 41.59
CA GLU A 282 -5.37 32.41 41.55
C GLU A 282 -5.40 31.02 42.20
N VAL A 283 -4.39 30.18 41.96
CA VAL A 283 -4.27 28.87 42.59
C VAL A 283 -4.10 28.99 44.11
N ALA A 284 -3.30 29.96 44.57
CA ALA A 284 -3.09 30.21 45.99
C ALA A 284 -4.36 30.73 46.69
N THR A 285 -5.10 31.66 46.06
CA THR A 285 -6.37 32.16 46.61
C THR A 285 -7.44 31.07 46.68
N LEU A 286 -7.60 30.25 45.64
CA LEU A 286 -8.51 29.09 45.64
C LEU A 286 -8.13 28.07 46.73
N SER A 287 -6.83 27.84 46.94
CA SER A 287 -6.33 26.95 47.99
C SER A 287 -6.59 27.50 49.39
N ALA A 288 -6.40 28.82 49.59
CA ALA A 288 -6.69 29.50 50.86
C ALA A 288 -8.19 29.47 51.22
N LEU A 289 -9.07 29.43 50.21
CA LEU A 289 -10.52 29.22 50.37
C LEU A 289 -10.90 27.76 50.66
N GLY A 290 -9.93 26.86 50.83
CA GLY A 290 -10.15 25.46 51.21
C GLY A 290 -10.42 24.52 50.03
N ILE A 291 -10.15 24.91 48.79
CA ILE A 291 -10.31 24.03 47.63
C ILE A 291 -9.11 23.06 47.58
N SER A 292 -9.41 21.76 47.61
CA SER A 292 -8.39 20.70 47.50
C SER A 292 -7.56 20.83 46.22
N ALA A 293 -6.24 20.56 46.32
CA ALA A 293 -5.31 20.57 45.19
C ALA A 293 -5.81 19.73 43.98
N GLY A 294 -6.44 18.57 44.20
CA GLY A 294 -6.97 17.74 43.12
C GLY A 294 -8.09 18.40 42.30
N ARG A 295 -8.97 19.19 42.94
CA ARG A 295 -10.00 19.97 42.22
C ARG A 295 -9.38 21.09 41.38
N ILE A 296 -8.28 21.68 41.85
CA ILE A 296 -7.54 22.68 41.09
C ILE A 296 -6.83 22.02 39.90
N SER A 297 -6.15 20.87 40.11
CA SER A 297 -5.52 20.11 39.03
C SER A 297 -6.51 19.70 37.94
N LEU A 298 -7.75 19.33 38.30
CA LEU A 298 -8.81 19.00 37.33
C LEU A 298 -9.09 20.15 36.35
N ILE A 299 -9.06 21.41 36.79
CA ILE A 299 -9.29 22.56 35.91
C ILE A 299 -8.23 22.62 34.80
N PHE A 300 -6.96 22.39 35.13
CA PHE A 300 -5.88 22.37 34.16
C PHE A 300 -5.92 21.13 33.26
N ILE A 301 -6.26 19.95 33.82
CA ILE A 301 -6.42 18.72 33.03
C ILE A 301 -7.54 18.88 31.99
N TYR A 302 -8.67 19.50 32.35
CA TYR A 302 -9.73 19.79 31.38
C TYR A 302 -9.28 20.72 30.25
N LYS A 303 -8.39 21.68 30.51
CA LYS A 303 -7.82 22.52 29.46
C LYS A 303 -6.93 21.72 28.50
N LEU A 304 -6.05 20.88 29.06
CA LEU A 304 -5.20 19.99 28.27
C LEU A 304 -6.04 19.04 27.41
N LEU A 305 -7.12 18.49 27.97
CA LEU A 305 -8.07 17.66 27.24
C LEU A 305 -8.73 18.43 26.09
N PHE A 306 -9.16 19.67 26.32
CA PHE A 306 -9.73 20.51 25.26
C PHE A 306 -8.73 20.79 24.13
N ILE A 307 -7.47 21.09 24.46
CA ILE A 307 -6.40 21.28 23.47
C ILE A 307 -6.21 20.00 22.64
N ALA A 308 -6.16 18.84 23.31
CA ALA A 308 -5.96 17.55 22.66
C ALA A 308 -7.11 17.18 21.71
N LEU A 309 -8.36 17.39 22.14
CA LEU A 309 -9.55 17.08 21.35
C LEU A 309 -9.69 18.05 20.17
N ALA A 310 -9.57 19.36 20.41
CA ALA A 310 -9.66 20.36 19.36
C ALA A 310 -8.54 20.21 18.32
N GLY A 311 -7.30 20.00 18.80
CA GLY A 311 -6.14 19.78 17.95
C GLY A 311 -6.25 18.50 17.13
N ALA A 312 -6.69 17.38 17.74
CA ALA A 312 -6.87 16.14 17.00
C ALA A 312 -7.99 16.21 15.97
N LEU A 313 -9.12 16.82 16.30
CA LEU A 313 -10.23 16.96 15.36
C LEU A 313 -9.83 17.87 14.18
N ALA A 314 -9.26 19.04 14.47
CA ALA A 314 -8.79 19.95 13.43
C ALA A 314 -7.68 19.31 12.59
N GLY A 315 -6.71 18.64 13.23
CA GLY A 315 -5.62 17.96 12.55
C GLY A 315 -6.08 16.79 11.68
N PHE A 316 -7.05 16.01 12.15
CA PHE A 316 -7.64 14.94 11.34
C PHE A 316 -8.32 15.50 10.09
N LEU A 317 -9.19 16.51 10.24
CA LEU A 317 -9.87 17.14 9.10
C LEU A 317 -8.88 17.75 8.11
N LEU A 318 -7.86 18.47 8.59
CA LEU A 318 -6.81 19.05 7.76
C LEU A 318 -5.98 17.97 7.07
N GLY A 319 -5.51 16.95 7.80
CA GLY A 319 -4.70 15.87 7.26
C GLY A 319 -5.45 15.05 6.22
N THR A 320 -6.72 14.75 6.45
CA THR A 320 -7.60 14.08 5.48
C THR A 320 -7.84 14.95 4.26
N GLY A 321 -8.13 16.24 4.44
CA GLY A 321 -8.29 17.19 3.33
C GLY A 321 -7.04 17.29 2.45
N ILE A 322 -5.85 17.40 3.08
CA ILE A 322 -4.56 17.37 2.40
C ILE A 322 -4.38 16.05 1.65
N ALA A 323 -4.66 14.91 2.28
CA ALA A 323 -4.52 13.60 1.67
C ALA A 323 -5.41 13.42 0.43
N VAL A 324 -6.67 13.84 0.50
CA VAL A 324 -7.64 13.70 -0.59
C VAL A 324 -7.35 14.69 -1.73
N TYR A 325 -6.90 15.90 -1.43
CA TYR A 325 -6.65 16.93 -2.44
C TYR A 325 -5.28 16.81 -3.12
N LEU A 326 -4.20 16.66 -2.33
CA LEU A 326 -2.82 16.56 -2.83
C LEU A 326 -2.42 15.12 -3.16
N GLY A 327 -2.97 14.13 -2.46
CA GLY A 327 -2.58 12.73 -2.61
C GLY A 327 -2.76 12.19 -4.03
N PRO A 328 -3.88 12.44 -4.74
CA PRO A 328 -4.03 12.04 -6.13
C PRO A 328 -3.01 12.68 -7.08
N LYS A 329 -2.55 13.91 -6.79
CA LYS A 329 -1.55 14.61 -7.62
C LYS A 329 -0.15 14.04 -7.41
N ILE A 330 0.19 13.65 -6.18
CA ILE A 330 1.51 13.14 -5.80
C ILE A 330 1.62 11.63 -6.11
N VAL A 331 0.66 10.84 -5.62
CA VAL A 331 0.67 9.38 -5.73
C VAL A 331 0.16 8.92 -7.10
N LYS A 332 -0.57 9.77 -7.85
CA LYS A 332 -1.28 9.41 -9.09
C LYS A 332 -2.19 8.18 -8.88
N ALA A 333 -2.90 8.15 -7.76
CA ALA A 333 -3.90 7.13 -7.40
C ALA A 333 -4.96 7.73 -6.47
N PRO A 334 -6.20 7.22 -6.47
CA PRO A 334 -7.25 7.70 -5.59
C PRO A 334 -6.89 7.40 -4.13
N VAL A 335 -7.00 8.42 -3.27
CA VAL A 335 -6.79 8.28 -1.82
C VAL A 335 -8.14 8.11 -1.15
N LYS A 336 -8.37 6.95 -0.54
CA LYS A 336 -9.57 6.69 0.26
C LYS A 336 -9.26 6.99 1.73
N PRO A 337 -9.97 7.93 2.37
CA PRO A 337 -9.71 8.27 3.75
C PRO A 337 -10.11 7.14 4.69
N GLU A 338 -9.20 6.72 5.56
CA GLU A 338 -9.46 5.68 6.56
C GLU A 338 -10.12 6.30 7.79
N ALA A 339 -11.41 6.05 7.99
CA ALA A 339 -12.17 6.64 9.12
C ALA A 339 -11.62 6.20 10.49
N GLY A 340 -11.03 5.01 10.60
CA GLY A 340 -10.45 4.50 11.86
C GLY A 340 -9.31 5.35 12.42
N LEU A 341 -8.69 6.20 11.59
CA LEU A 341 -7.64 7.12 12.02
C LEU A 341 -8.11 8.12 13.07
N ILE A 342 -9.38 8.55 13.05
CA ILE A 342 -9.87 9.58 13.97
C ILE A 342 -9.75 9.14 15.43
N LEU A 343 -10.07 7.88 15.72
CA LEU A 343 -10.04 7.32 17.07
C LEU A 343 -8.59 7.24 17.56
N ILE A 344 -7.69 6.77 16.70
CA ILE A 344 -6.25 6.68 17.01
C ILE A 344 -5.67 8.07 17.23
N SER A 345 -5.99 9.04 16.38
CA SER A 345 -5.55 10.44 16.51
C SER A 345 -6.03 11.08 17.81
N LEU A 346 -7.29 10.86 18.19
CA LEU A 346 -7.87 11.35 19.45
C LEU A 346 -7.17 10.75 20.68
N LEU A 347 -6.97 9.43 20.70
CA LEU A 347 -6.33 8.75 21.83
C LEU A 347 -4.87 9.17 21.97
N CYS A 348 -4.10 9.16 20.87
CA CYS A 348 -2.70 9.55 20.88
C CYS A 348 -2.51 11.03 21.24
N SER A 349 -3.34 11.95 20.71
CA SER A 349 -3.22 13.36 21.08
C SER A 349 -3.49 13.58 22.56
N CYS A 350 -4.51 12.91 23.11
CA CYS A 350 -4.83 13.00 24.53
C CYS A 350 -3.67 12.51 25.40
N LEU A 351 -3.08 11.36 25.08
CA LEU A 351 -1.92 10.83 25.80
C LEU A 351 -0.73 11.79 25.77
N VAL A 352 -0.39 12.33 24.59
CA VAL A 352 0.78 13.20 24.41
C VAL A 352 0.60 14.53 25.12
N VAL A 353 -0.57 15.16 24.97
CA VAL A 353 -0.87 16.45 25.61
C VAL A 353 -0.95 16.32 27.12
N MET A 354 -1.54 15.23 27.63
CA MET A 354 -1.55 14.95 29.06
C MET A 354 -0.14 14.70 29.60
N ALA A 355 0.67 13.87 28.93
CA ALA A 355 2.03 13.57 29.35
C ALA A 355 2.91 14.83 29.39
N ALA A 356 2.80 15.70 28.39
CA ALA A 356 3.55 16.96 28.32
C ALA A 356 3.07 17.98 29.38
N GLY A 357 1.77 18.03 29.66
CA GLY A 357 1.17 19.07 30.48
C GLY A 357 1.01 18.75 31.96
N ILE A 358 1.01 17.48 32.37
CA ILE A 358 0.64 17.09 33.74
C ILE A 358 1.71 17.44 34.78
N LEU A 359 2.99 17.36 34.44
CA LEU A 359 4.09 17.60 35.38
C LEU A 359 4.11 19.05 35.92
N PRO A 360 4.01 20.11 35.07
CA PRO A 360 3.90 21.48 35.56
C PRO A 360 2.67 21.71 36.45
N VAL A 361 1.53 21.11 36.09
CA VAL A 361 0.26 21.24 36.84
C VAL A 361 0.41 20.66 38.24
N LEU A 362 0.93 19.44 38.36
CA LEU A 362 1.11 18.78 39.66
C LEU A 362 2.07 19.55 40.57
N LYS A 363 3.17 20.07 40.00
CA LYS A 363 4.15 20.84 40.78
C LYS A 363 3.55 22.12 41.37
N ALA A 364 2.74 22.85 40.61
CA ALA A 364 2.21 24.11 41.10
C ALA A 364 1.04 23.99 42.07
N THR A 365 0.22 22.95 41.95
CA THR A 365 -0.86 22.70 42.92
C THR A 365 -0.36 22.25 44.30
N ARG A 366 0.96 22.04 44.46
CA ARG A 366 1.61 21.63 45.72
C ARG A 366 2.44 22.74 46.38
N LEU A 367 2.48 23.95 45.79
CA LEU A 367 3.18 25.08 46.38
C LEU A 367 2.39 25.63 47.58
N ASP A 368 3.10 26.15 48.58
CA ASP A 368 2.49 26.75 49.77
C ASP A 368 1.75 28.06 49.39
N PRO A 369 0.42 28.14 49.56
CA PRO A 369 -0.34 29.34 49.28
C PRO A 369 0.14 30.56 50.07
N ALA A 370 0.63 30.37 51.30
CA ALA A 370 1.09 31.46 52.16
C ALA A 370 2.35 32.13 51.60
N GLU A 371 3.27 31.34 51.03
CA GLU A 371 4.50 31.84 50.42
C GLU A 371 4.18 32.65 49.15
N ILE A 372 3.27 32.16 48.31
CA ILE A 372 2.87 32.83 47.06
C ILE A 372 2.17 34.17 47.34
N LEU A 373 1.28 34.22 48.33
CA LEU A 373 0.52 35.43 48.66
C LEU A 373 1.35 36.48 49.41
N ARG A 374 2.49 36.11 50.01
CA ARG A 374 3.40 37.05 50.70
C ARG A 374 4.36 37.77 49.75
N THR A 375 4.49 37.28 48.52
CA THR A 375 5.39 37.86 47.49
C THR A 375 4.76 38.94 46.62
N GLU A 376 3.47 39.26 46.83
CA GLU A 376 2.88 40.55 46.45
C GLU A 376 2.92 41.52 47.64
#